data_AF-A0A954VNU0-F1
#
_entry.id   AF-A0A954VNU0-F1
#
_cell.length_a   1.000
_cell.length_b   1.000
_cell.length_c   1.000
_cell.angle_alpha   90.00
_cell.angle_beta   90.00
_cell.angle_gamma   90.00
#
_symmetry.space_group_name_H-M   'P 1'
#
loop_
_entity.id
_entity.type
_entity.pdbx_description
1 polymer ?
#
loop_
_entity_poly.entity_id
_entity_poly.type
_entity_poly.pdbx_seq_one_letter_code
_entity_poly.pdbx_strand_id
1 'polypeptide(L)'
;MDLATNKARTRIDWLGANSLASWGIRPITSVTGNEDRLRSWRAGRIVSENGRLVSIRGRWWPHWGNLAQVMWDTNFGVQAHSRPMVDHCELYYQQAFGASNYLTINYCRSYRGTSVATIYGTLCVLDQIAKIKQSAAAVCQITNDRISDRVLLRWGWQPHCSQLSGRHFIKRYYGQFPTLSSAWRDRLGCS
;
A
#
# COMPACT_ATOMS: atom_id res chain seq x y z
N MET A 1 22.36 -28.25 -7.37
CA MET A 1 22.27 -27.51 -8.64
C MET A 1 20.92 -27.85 -9.26
N ASP A 2 20.01 -26.87 -9.32
CA ASP A 2 19.18 -26.70 -10.52
C ASP A 2 18.55 -25.30 -10.51
N LEU A 3 19.23 -24.42 -11.23
CA LEU A 3 18.94 -23.02 -11.49
C LEU A 3 18.10 -22.93 -12.77
N ALA A 4 16.82 -23.33 -12.78
CA ALA A 4 16.04 -23.20 -14.02
C ALA A 4 14.50 -23.29 -13.87
N THR A 5 13.84 -22.46 -13.03
CA THR A 5 12.38 -22.27 -13.19
C THR A 5 11.80 -20.97 -12.65
N ASN A 6 12.58 -19.90 -12.56
CA ASN A 6 12.06 -18.59 -12.13
C ASN A 6 12.23 -17.50 -13.21
N LYS A 7 11.82 -17.84 -14.45
CA LYS A 7 11.98 -17.00 -15.64
C LYS A 7 10.64 -16.77 -16.33
N ALA A 8 9.66 -16.21 -15.62
CA ALA A 8 8.42 -15.73 -16.23
C ALA A 8 7.67 -14.74 -15.32
N ARG A 9 8.30 -13.62 -14.93
CA ARG A 9 7.55 -12.49 -14.32
C ARG A 9 8.29 -11.16 -14.42
N THR A 10 8.70 -10.82 -15.63
CA THR A 10 9.20 -9.48 -16.01
C THR A 10 8.39 -9.07 -17.25
N ARG A 11 7.23 -8.44 -17.03
CA ARG A 11 7.04 -6.98 -17.07
C ARG A 11 7.08 -6.44 -18.50
N ILE A 12 5.93 -5.99 -18.96
CA ILE A 12 5.85 -4.93 -19.95
C ILE A 12 4.84 -3.90 -19.40
N ASP A 13 5.27 -3.14 -18.40
CA ASP A 13 4.65 -1.87 -18.04
C ASP A 13 5.34 -0.82 -18.92
N TRP A 14 4.81 -0.54 -20.12
CA TRP A 14 5.37 0.49 -21.00
C TRP A 14 5.18 1.89 -20.39
N LEU A 15 6.31 2.61 -20.28
CA LEU A 15 6.49 4.07 -20.24
C LEU A 15 5.54 4.88 -19.34
N GLY A 16 5.71 4.74 -18.04
CA GLY A 16 5.30 5.77 -17.08
C GLY A 16 6.39 5.96 -16.03
N ALA A 17 6.52 7.18 -15.50
CA ALA A 17 7.44 7.55 -14.41
C ALA A 17 7.40 6.58 -13.19
N ASN A 18 6.36 5.74 -13.10
CA ASN A 18 6.22 4.64 -12.15
C ASN A 18 7.26 3.50 -12.28
N SER A 19 7.84 3.28 -13.46
CA SER A 19 8.87 2.24 -13.66
C SER A 19 10.25 2.66 -13.16
N LEU A 20 10.62 3.93 -13.38
CA LEU A 20 11.92 4.49 -13.02
C LEU A 20 12.08 4.68 -11.51
N ALA A 21 11.01 5.07 -10.81
CA ALA A 21 11.04 5.31 -9.38
C ALA A 21 11.28 4.05 -8.51
N SER A 22 11.17 2.86 -9.10
CA SER A 22 11.46 1.57 -8.44
C SER A 22 12.54 0.77 -9.16
N TRP A 23 13.29 1.40 -10.07
CA TRP A 23 14.31 0.72 -10.87
C TRP A 23 15.41 0.15 -9.97
N GLY A 24 15.81 -1.11 -10.19
CA GLY A 24 16.78 -1.83 -9.35
C GLY A 24 16.26 -2.34 -7.99
N ILE A 25 15.07 -1.94 -7.52
CA ILE A 25 14.52 -2.45 -6.26
C ILE A 25 13.78 -3.76 -6.51
N ARG A 26 14.32 -4.87 -5.94
CA ARG A 26 13.62 -6.16 -5.97
C ARG A 26 12.34 -6.10 -5.11
N PRO A 27 11.16 -6.44 -5.67
CA PRO A 27 9.94 -6.59 -4.89
C PRO A 27 10.15 -7.65 -3.81
N ILE A 28 9.57 -7.43 -2.63
CA ILE A 28 9.52 -8.43 -1.57
C ILE A 28 8.10 -8.97 -1.47
N THR A 29 7.96 -10.26 -1.22
CA THR A 29 6.66 -10.95 -1.10
C THR A 29 6.28 -11.20 0.36
N SER A 30 7.25 -11.10 1.28
CA SER A 30 7.05 -11.23 2.73
C SER A 30 7.58 -10.00 3.47
N VAL A 31 6.91 -9.67 4.58
CA VAL A 31 7.38 -8.64 5.52
C VAL A 31 8.51 -9.20 6.39
N THR A 32 8.35 -10.44 6.89
CA THR A 32 9.36 -11.13 7.70
C THR A 32 10.65 -11.35 6.89
N GLY A 33 11.80 -11.08 7.52
CA GLY A 33 13.14 -11.26 6.93
C GLY A 33 13.59 -10.15 5.98
N ASN A 34 12.76 -9.13 5.71
CA ASN A 34 13.11 -7.98 4.87
C ASN A 34 13.00 -6.65 5.63
N GLU A 35 13.04 -6.68 6.97
CA GLU A 35 12.81 -5.52 7.83
C GLU A 35 13.79 -4.38 7.56
N ASP A 36 15.08 -4.69 7.38
CA ASP A 36 16.11 -3.68 7.10
C ASP A 36 15.86 -2.95 5.77
N ARG A 37 15.43 -3.70 4.75
CA ARG A 37 15.09 -3.13 3.43
C ARG A 37 13.85 -2.25 3.54
N LEU A 38 12.81 -2.73 4.22
CA LEU A 38 11.60 -1.94 4.49
C LEU A 38 11.88 -0.67 5.30
N ARG A 39 12.80 -0.74 6.26
CA ARG A 39 13.22 0.42 7.06
C ARG A 39 13.88 1.47 6.18
N SER A 40 14.76 1.07 5.26
CA SER A 40 15.47 1.99 4.36
C SER A 40 14.57 2.71 3.34
N TRP A 41 13.47 2.09 2.92
CA TRP A 41 12.60 2.68 1.88
C TRP A 41 11.70 3.78 2.43
N ARG A 42 11.89 5.03 2.01
CA ARG A 42 11.02 6.14 2.43
C ARG A 42 9.64 6.10 1.77
N ALA A 43 9.54 5.57 0.57
CA ALA A 43 8.28 5.40 -0.13
C ALA A 43 8.12 3.96 -0.61
N GLY A 44 6.87 3.52 -0.73
CA GLY A 44 6.60 2.17 -1.21
C GLY A 44 5.19 1.96 -1.72
N ARG A 45 5.02 0.84 -2.41
CA ARG A 45 3.74 0.34 -2.92
C ARG A 45 3.50 -1.04 -2.34
N ILE A 46 2.36 -1.21 -1.69
CA ILE A 46 1.83 -2.49 -1.24
C ILE A 46 0.80 -2.94 -2.28
N VAL A 47 0.90 -4.20 -2.69
CA VAL A 47 -0.03 -4.82 -3.63
C VAL A 47 -0.60 -6.05 -2.98
N SER A 48 -1.93 -6.12 -2.88
CA SER A 48 -2.67 -7.25 -2.32
C SER A 48 -3.72 -7.74 -3.31
N GLU A 49 -3.85 -9.06 -3.42
CA GLU A 49 -4.85 -9.73 -4.26
C GLU A 49 -5.52 -10.84 -3.45
N ASN A 50 -6.84 -10.98 -3.56
CA ASN A 50 -7.63 -12.04 -2.90
C ASN A 50 -7.34 -12.18 -1.39
N GLY A 51 -7.22 -11.06 -0.68
CA GLY A 51 -6.92 -11.03 0.76
C GLY A 51 -5.48 -11.42 1.13
N ARG A 52 -4.57 -11.57 0.16
CA ARG A 52 -3.17 -11.95 0.38
C ARG A 52 -2.21 -10.86 -0.08
N LEU A 53 -1.04 -10.82 0.54
CA LEU A 53 0.04 -9.94 0.09
C LEU A 53 0.68 -10.53 -1.18
N VAL A 54 0.72 -9.74 -2.26
CA VAL A 54 1.37 -10.15 -3.51
C VAL A 54 2.77 -9.60 -3.58
N SER A 55 2.94 -8.30 -3.33
CA SER A 55 4.26 -7.69 -3.32
C SER A 55 4.30 -6.35 -2.58
N ILE A 56 5.44 -6.05 -1.98
CA ILE A 56 5.83 -4.72 -1.53
C ILE A 56 6.99 -4.26 -2.39
N ARG A 57 6.88 -3.07 -2.98
CA ARG A 57 7.92 -2.45 -3.78
C ARG A 57 8.36 -1.16 -3.12
N GLY A 58 9.64 -1.05 -2.79
CA GLY A 58 10.24 0.23 -2.43
C GLY A 58 10.25 1.18 -3.63
N ARG A 59 10.14 2.48 -3.35
CA ARG A 59 10.34 3.55 -4.32
C ARG A 59 11.35 4.54 -3.79
N TRP A 60 12.21 5.03 -4.68
CA TRP A 60 13.19 6.07 -4.40
C TRP A 60 12.52 7.43 -4.25
N TRP A 61 11.46 7.66 -5.02
CA TRP A 61 10.71 8.91 -5.02
C TRP A 61 9.28 8.68 -4.53
N PRO A 62 8.73 9.61 -3.72
CA PRO A 62 7.33 9.55 -3.36
C PRO A 62 6.46 9.57 -4.60
N HIS A 63 5.30 8.91 -4.56
CA HIS A 63 4.41 8.93 -5.71
C HIS A 63 3.74 10.30 -5.79
N TRP A 64 4.24 11.16 -6.66
CA TRP A 64 3.58 12.38 -7.12
C TRP A 64 2.52 11.98 -8.16
N GLY A 65 1.48 11.29 -7.70
CA GLY A 65 0.33 10.98 -8.55
C GLY A 65 -0.40 12.29 -8.82
N ASN A 66 -0.10 12.96 -9.93
CA ASN A 66 -0.93 14.04 -10.44
C ASN A 66 -2.36 13.51 -10.55
N LEU A 67 -3.37 14.27 -10.09
CA LEU A 67 -4.79 13.97 -10.29
C LEU A 67 -5.13 13.55 -11.74
N ALA A 68 -4.35 14.03 -12.72
CA ALA A 68 -4.39 13.60 -14.11
C ALA A 68 -4.16 12.10 -14.30
N GLN A 69 -3.24 11.46 -13.57
CA GLN A 69 -3.01 10.01 -13.63
C GLN A 69 -4.18 9.23 -13.03
N VAL A 70 -4.80 9.74 -11.96
CA VAL A 70 -6.02 9.15 -11.37
C VAL A 70 -7.20 9.24 -12.36
N MET A 71 -7.37 10.39 -13.03
CA MET A 71 -8.37 10.55 -14.09
C MET A 71 -8.06 9.65 -15.29
N TRP A 72 -6.79 9.53 -15.71
CA TRP A 72 -6.38 8.68 -16.81
C TRP A 72 -6.57 7.19 -16.49
N ASP A 73 -6.24 6.76 -15.28
CA ASP A 73 -6.45 5.39 -14.79
C ASP A 73 -7.94 5.05 -14.62
N THR A 74 -8.75 6.03 -14.24
CA THR A 74 -10.20 5.87 -14.10
C THR A 74 -10.91 5.82 -15.46
N ASN A 75 -10.45 6.63 -16.42
CA ASN A 75 -11.08 6.73 -17.75
C ASN A 75 -10.50 5.76 -18.80
N PHE A 76 -9.21 5.43 -18.74
CA PHE A 76 -8.50 4.60 -19.74
C PHE A 76 -7.79 3.37 -19.13
N GLY A 77 -7.64 3.28 -17.82
CA GLY A 77 -6.86 2.23 -17.14
C GLY A 77 -7.46 0.82 -17.17
N VAL A 78 -8.61 0.63 -17.82
CA VAL A 78 -9.19 -0.70 -18.08
C VAL A 78 -8.34 -1.49 -19.10
N GLN A 79 -7.51 -0.84 -19.90
CA GLN A 79 -6.75 -1.49 -20.98
C GLN A 79 -5.31 -1.91 -20.64
N ALA A 80 -4.73 -1.49 -19.51
CA ALA A 80 -3.31 -1.77 -19.22
C ALA A 80 -3.04 -3.16 -18.61
N HIS A 81 -4.07 -3.91 -18.22
CA HIS A 81 -3.91 -5.26 -17.67
C HIS A 81 -4.70 -6.24 -18.53
N SER A 82 -4.00 -7.10 -19.27
CA SER A 82 -4.56 -8.17 -20.11
C SER A 82 -5.27 -9.29 -19.33
N ARG A 83 -5.60 -9.06 -18.05
CA ARG A 83 -6.45 -9.94 -17.22
C ARG A 83 -7.42 -9.08 -16.41
N PRO A 84 -8.70 -9.50 -16.29
CA PRO A 84 -9.60 -8.88 -15.32
C PRO A 84 -9.02 -9.11 -13.92
N MET A 85 -8.42 -8.07 -13.33
CA MET A 85 -7.91 -8.12 -11.96
C MET A 85 -9.12 -8.04 -11.02
N VAL A 86 -9.67 -9.20 -10.70
CA VAL A 86 -10.72 -9.36 -9.69
C VAL A 86 -10.04 -9.40 -8.32
N ASP A 87 -10.58 -8.65 -7.37
CA ASP A 87 -10.09 -8.53 -6.00
C ASP A 87 -8.63 -8.08 -5.82
N HIS A 88 -8.29 -6.94 -6.44
CA HIS A 88 -6.94 -6.35 -6.41
C HIS A 88 -6.94 -4.99 -5.71
N CYS A 89 -5.91 -4.74 -4.89
CA CYS A 89 -5.73 -3.49 -4.15
C CYS A 89 -4.26 -3.04 -4.19
N GLU A 90 -4.04 -1.77 -4.54
CA GLU A 90 -2.73 -1.14 -4.53
C GLU A 90 -2.75 0.05 -3.56
N LEU A 91 -1.82 0.07 -2.60
CA LEU A 91 -1.67 1.17 -1.64
C LEU A 91 -0.27 1.76 -1.76
N TYR A 92 -0.21 3.06 -1.97
CA TYR A 92 1.01 3.85 -2.07
C TYR A 92 1.21 4.64 -0.79
N TYR A 93 2.33 4.41 -0.12
CA TYR A 93 2.71 5.12 1.10
C TYR A 93 4.03 5.86 0.92
N GLN A 94 4.20 6.92 1.70
CA GLN A 94 5.44 7.67 1.83
C GLN A 94 5.69 8.10 3.27
N GLN A 95 6.95 8.29 3.60
CA GLN A 95 7.43 8.87 4.84
C GLN A 95 8.00 10.25 4.50
N ALA A 96 7.36 11.32 4.97
CA ALA A 96 7.73 12.68 4.61
C ALA A 96 9.13 13.02 5.14
N PHE A 97 9.93 13.75 4.34
CA PHE A 97 11.34 14.04 4.65
C PHE A 97 11.55 14.79 5.97
N GLY A 98 10.65 15.73 6.32
CA GLY A 98 10.70 16.50 7.57
C GLY A 98 9.84 15.95 8.71
N ALA A 99 9.09 14.88 8.46
CA ALA A 99 8.16 14.28 9.42
C ALA A 99 8.30 12.75 9.36
N SER A 100 9.51 12.26 9.63
CA SER A 100 9.86 10.84 9.53
C SER A 100 9.02 9.96 10.47
N ASN A 101 8.46 10.51 11.54
CA ASN A 101 7.60 9.76 12.44
C ASN A 101 6.20 9.50 11.87
N TYR A 102 5.87 10.02 10.68
CA TYR A 102 4.56 9.90 10.07
C TYR A 102 4.61 9.18 8.73
N LEU A 103 3.68 8.25 8.54
CA LEU A 103 3.42 7.61 7.26
C LEU A 103 2.21 8.27 6.59
N THR A 104 2.37 8.72 5.37
CA THR A 104 1.28 9.28 4.56
C THR A 104 0.86 8.28 3.50
N ILE A 105 -0.43 7.98 3.45
CA ILE A 105 -1.03 7.24 2.33
C ILE A 105 -1.39 8.26 1.27
N ASN A 106 -0.68 8.20 0.13
CA ASN A 106 -0.89 9.14 -0.96
C ASN A 106 -2.04 8.70 -1.87
N TYR A 107 -2.12 7.39 -2.12
CA TYR A 107 -3.03 6.85 -3.09
C TYR A 107 -3.37 5.42 -2.75
N CYS A 108 -4.66 5.10 -2.80
CA CYS A 108 -5.16 3.74 -2.66
C CYS A 108 -6.08 3.46 -3.84
N ARG A 109 -5.76 2.41 -4.60
CA ARG A 109 -6.52 1.99 -5.78
C ARG A 109 -7.09 0.61 -5.51
N SER A 110 -8.41 0.53 -5.45
CA SER A 110 -9.16 -0.73 -5.44
C SER A 110 -9.78 -0.96 -6.82
N TYR A 111 -9.66 -2.16 -7.36
CA TYR A 111 -10.24 -2.55 -8.65
C TYR A 111 -11.70 -3.03 -8.47
N ARG A 112 -12.38 -3.40 -9.56
CA ARG A 112 -13.75 -3.92 -9.48
C ARG A 112 -13.75 -5.27 -8.75
N GLY A 113 -14.65 -5.43 -7.78
CA GLY A 113 -14.75 -6.65 -6.97
C GLY A 113 -13.72 -6.77 -5.85
N THR A 114 -13.00 -5.69 -5.48
CA THR A 114 -12.14 -5.70 -4.30
C THR A 114 -12.94 -5.95 -3.04
N SER A 115 -12.59 -7.03 -2.35
CA SER A 115 -13.18 -7.42 -1.09
C SER A 115 -12.68 -6.51 0.04
N VAL A 116 -13.53 -6.30 1.05
CA VAL A 116 -13.15 -5.59 2.28
C VAL A 116 -11.95 -6.27 2.95
N ALA A 117 -11.84 -7.60 2.80
CA ALA A 117 -10.71 -8.37 3.31
C ALA A 117 -9.39 -7.98 2.62
N THR A 118 -9.37 -7.78 1.30
CA THR A 118 -8.15 -7.35 0.60
C THR A 118 -7.69 -5.98 1.05
N ILE A 119 -8.60 -5.01 1.14
CA ILE A 119 -8.27 -3.66 1.63
C ILE A 119 -7.75 -3.72 3.06
N TYR A 120 -8.44 -4.45 3.94
CA TYR A 120 -8.01 -4.60 5.32
C TYR A 120 -6.66 -5.30 5.43
N GLY A 121 -6.40 -6.33 4.62
CA GLY A 121 -5.11 -7.01 4.53
C GLY A 121 -3.99 -6.05 4.12
N THR A 122 -4.24 -5.18 3.13
CA THR A 122 -3.28 -4.14 2.73
C THR A 122 -2.99 -3.16 3.88
N LEU A 123 -4.01 -2.76 4.64
CA LEU A 123 -3.85 -1.89 5.81
C LEU A 123 -3.10 -2.60 6.96
N CYS A 124 -3.33 -3.89 7.16
CA CYS A 124 -2.56 -4.70 8.11
C CYS A 124 -1.07 -4.74 7.75
N VAL A 125 -0.73 -4.86 6.47
CA VAL A 125 0.67 -4.79 6.00
C VAL A 125 1.23 -3.39 6.24
N LEU A 126 0.45 -2.33 6.01
CA LEU A 126 0.86 -0.97 6.35
C LEU A 126 1.14 -0.82 7.85
N ASP A 127 0.32 -1.39 8.73
CA ASP A 127 0.54 -1.38 10.17
C ASP A 127 1.86 -2.10 10.54
N GLN A 128 2.21 -3.19 9.86
CA GLN A 128 3.51 -3.85 10.07
C GLN A 128 4.68 -2.99 9.58
N ILE A 129 4.52 -2.31 8.44
CA ILE A 129 5.54 -1.36 7.96
C ILE A 129 5.69 -0.20 8.95
N ALA A 130 4.59 0.31 9.50
CA ALA A 130 4.61 1.33 10.55
C ALA A 130 5.35 0.84 11.80
N LYS A 131 5.14 -0.42 12.20
CA LYS A 131 5.88 -1.07 13.29
C LYS A 131 7.38 -1.16 12.99
N ILE A 132 7.77 -1.66 11.82
CA ILE A 132 9.19 -1.77 11.42
C ILE A 132 9.87 -0.41 11.40
N LYS A 133 9.15 0.63 10.95
CA LYS A 133 9.63 2.01 10.86
C LYS A 133 9.48 2.80 12.16
N GLN A 134 8.87 2.21 13.20
CA GLN A 134 8.55 2.88 14.47
C GLN A 134 7.82 4.22 14.26
N SER A 135 6.88 4.25 13.32
CA SER A 135 6.10 5.45 13.01
C SER A 135 5.09 5.74 14.13
N ALA A 136 4.98 7.01 14.52
CA ALA A 136 4.04 7.48 15.53
C ALA A 136 2.60 7.45 15.04
N ALA A 137 2.35 7.76 13.76
CA ALA A 137 1.03 7.71 13.16
C ALA A 137 1.08 7.50 11.63
N ALA A 138 -0.03 7.00 11.09
CA ALA A 138 -0.33 7.01 9.67
C ALA A 138 -1.47 8.00 9.37
N VAL A 139 -1.37 8.76 8.29
CA VAL A 139 -2.35 9.75 7.85
C VAL A 139 -2.80 9.46 6.42
N CYS A 140 -4.06 9.75 6.12
CA CYS A 140 -4.60 9.62 4.77
C CYS A 140 -5.72 10.62 4.51
N GLN A 141 -5.90 10.96 3.24
CA GLN A 141 -7.07 11.67 2.76
C GLN A 141 -7.89 10.72 1.89
N ILE A 142 -9.19 10.71 2.12
CA ILE A 142 -10.14 9.87 1.38
C ILE A 142 -11.00 10.78 0.53
N THR A 143 -10.92 10.57 -0.77
CA THR A 143 -11.71 11.30 -1.78
C THR A 143 -12.86 10.46 -2.34
N ASN A 144 -12.92 9.17 -1.99
CA ASN A 144 -13.91 8.21 -2.48
C ASN A 144 -14.97 7.89 -1.40
N ASP A 145 -16.23 7.86 -1.80
CA ASP A 145 -17.40 7.57 -0.95
C ASP A 145 -17.60 6.07 -0.64
N ARG A 146 -16.99 5.17 -1.43
CA ARG A 146 -17.08 3.71 -1.25
C ARG A 146 -16.52 3.21 0.08
N ILE A 147 -15.56 3.93 0.66
CA ILE A 147 -15.04 3.61 1.99
C ILE A 147 -15.79 4.48 2.98
N SER A 148 -16.64 3.86 3.81
CA SER A 148 -17.40 4.57 4.84
C SER A 148 -16.54 4.90 6.06
N ASP A 149 -16.86 6.00 6.73
CA ASP A 149 -16.23 6.43 7.98
C ASP A 149 -16.32 5.34 9.05
N ARG A 150 -17.46 4.64 9.12
CA ARG A 150 -17.70 3.56 10.09
C ARG A 150 -16.68 2.42 9.94
N VAL A 151 -16.32 2.07 8.72
CA VAL A 151 -15.34 1.00 8.46
C VAL A 151 -13.94 1.44 8.91
N LEU A 152 -13.57 2.69 8.64
CA LEU A 152 -12.29 3.26 9.06
C LEU A 152 -12.16 3.33 10.58
N LEU A 153 -13.22 3.82 11.25
CA LEU A 153 -13.31 3.85 12.71
C LEU A 153 -13.11 2.45 13.31
N ARG A 154 -13.74 1.43 12.72
CA ARG A 154 -13.57 0.03 13.14
C ARG A 154 -12.14 -0.47 12.98
N TRP A 155 -11.39 0.07 12.02
CA TRP A 155 -9.99 -0.27 11.78
C TRP A 155 -9.00 0.62 12.56
N GLY A 156 -9.51 1.43 13.48
CA GLY A 156 -8.71 2.30 14.36
C GLY A 156 -8.29 3.63 13.71
N TRP A 157 -8.84 3.98 12.55
CA TRP A 157 -8.66 5.29 11.94
C TRP A 157 -9.63 6.29 12.54
N GLN A 158 -9.15 7.45 12.93
CA GLN A 158 -9.95 8.52 13.49
C GLN A 158 -10.01 9.69 12.52
N PRO A 159 -11.15 10.38 12.38
CA PRO A 159 -11.21 11.61 11.60
C PRO A 159 -10.25 12.65 12.21
N HIS A 160 -9.59 13.38 11.33
CA HIS A 160 -8.64 14.43 11.70
C HIS A 160 -8.80 15.63 10.76
N CYS A 161 -8.20 16.78 11.12
CA CYS A 161 -8.22 18.00 10.31
C CYS A 161 -9.59 18.32 9.68
N SER A 162 -10.67 18.27 10.48
CA SER A 162 -12.03 18.57 10.00
C SER A 162 -12.22 20.00 9.47
N GLN A 163 -11.25 20.87 9.77
CA GLN A 163 -11.17 22.25 9.25
C GLN A 163 -10.67 22.31 7.80
N LEU A 164 -9.99 21.27 7.31
CA LEU A 164 -9.52 21.20 5.94
C LEU A 164 -10.57 20.54 5.06
N SER A 165 -10.68 20.99 3.81
CA SER A 165 -11.60 20.38 2.85
C SER A 165 -11.24 18.90 2.61
N GLY A 166 -12.26 18.06 2.58
CA GLY A 166 -12.13 16.61 2.34
C GLY A 166 -12.15 15.78 3.61
N ARG A 167 -12.07 14.45 3.45
CA ARG A 167 -12.13 13.50 4.58
C ARG A 167 -10.73 13.06 4.95
N HIS A 168 -10.17 13.66 6.00
CA HIS A 168 -8.83 13.34 6.49
C HIS A 168 -8.94 12.39 7.69
N PHE A 169 -8.11 11.35 7.69
CA PHE A 169 -8.06 10.36 8.75
C PHE A 169 -6.62 10.15 9.24
N ILE A 170 -6.51 9.83 10.52
CA ILE A 170 -5.25 9.50 11.19
C ILE A 170 -5.42 8.21 11.98
N LYS A 171 -4.44 7.33 11.88
CA LYS A 171 -4.28 6.17 12.76
C LYS A 171 -3.03 6.39 13.60
N ARG A 172 -3.22 6.50 14.91
CA ARG A 172 -2.15 6.78 15.87
C ARG A 172 -1.64 5.45 16.43
N TYR A 173 -0.33 5.26 16.45
CA TYR A 173 0.31 4.08 17.01
C TYR A 173 1.00 4.41 18.32
N TYR A 174 1.71 5.55 18.43
CA TYR A 174 2.42 5.97 19.66
C TYR A 174 3.23 4.84 20.33
N GLY A 175 3.91 4.01 19.53
CA GLY A 175 4.69 2.85 19.99
C GLY A 175 3.86 1.57 20.24
N GLN A 176 2.53 1.67 20.25
CA GLN A 176 1.61 0.55 20.33
C GLN A 176 1.07 0.21 18.93
N PHE A 177 1.61 -0.87 18.36
CA PHE A 177 1.19 -1.33 17.04
C PHE A 177 0.17 -2.48 17.17
N PRO A 178 -0.88 -2.51 16.33
CA PRO A 178 -1.86 -3.59 16.38
C PRO A 178 -1.18 -4.93 16.08
N THR A 179 -1.43 -5.90 16.96
CA THR A 179 -0.96 -7.28 16.77
C THR A 179 -1.80 -7.95 15.70
N LEU A 180 -1.16 -8.49 14.66
CA LEU A 180 -1.85 -9.29 13.66
C LEU A 180 -2.36 -10.59 14.29
N SER A 181 -3.64 -10.89 14.07
CA SER A 181 -4.18 -12.22 14.38
C SER A 181 -3.46 -13.28 13.55
N SER A 182 -3.43 -14.53 14.05
CA SER A 182 -2.82 -15.67 13.35
C SER A 182 -3.37 -15.82 11.93
N ALA A 183 -4.69 -15.72 11.76
CA ALA A 183 -5.35 -15.80 10.46
C ALA A 183 -4.84 -14.76 9.45
N TRP A 184 -4.48 -13.54 9.91
CA TRP A 184 -3.90 -12.52 9.04
C TRP A 184 -2.40 -12.71 8.83
N ARG A 185 -1.67 -13.22 9.82
CA ARG A 185 -0.25 -13.57 9.65
C ARG A 185 -0.04 -14.57 8.54
N ASP A 186 -0.83 -15.64 8.51
CA ASP A 186 -0.74 -16.69 7.49
C ASP A 186 -1.07 -16.14 6.09
N ARG A 187 -2.11 -15.30 5.99
CA ARG A 187 -2.54 -14.68 4.72
C ARG A 187 -1.53 -13.69 4.16
N LEU A 188 -0.77 -13.03 5.03
CA LEU A 188 0.18 -11.99 4.67
C LEU A 188 1.62 -12.51 4.58
N GLY A 189 1.85 -13.81 4.81
CA GLY A 189 3.20 -14.40 4.82
C GLY A 189 4.09 -13.81 5.91
N CYS A 190 3.49 -13.46 7.05
CA CYS A 190 4.15 -12.93 8.24
C CYS A 190 4.18 -14.00 9.34
N SER A 191 4.76 -15.16 9.03
CA SER A 191 5.05 -16.24 10.01
C SER A 191 6.40 -16.01 10.67
#